data_AF-A0A7C3JVJ0-F1
#
_entry.id   AF-A0A7C3JVJ0-F1
#
_cell.length_a   1.000
_cell.length_b   1.000
_cell.length_c   1.000
_cell.angle_alpha   90.00
_cell.angle_beta   90.00
_cell.angle_gamma   90.00
#
_symmetry.space_group_name_H-M   'P 1'
#
loop_
_entity.id
_entity.type
_entity.pdbx_description
1 polymer ?
#
loop_
_entity_poly.entity_id
_entity_poly.type
_entity_poly.pdbx_seq_one_letter_code
_entity_poly.pdbx_strand_id
1 'polypeptide(L)'
;MRMQLTRDGWLLLATCGVRSFAYGFLSVILGLYLDAQGLSVKSIGWIFTAALAGGAVMTIVITAVADSYGRRSLLIIGAVLMAVAGCIFAISNDPILLTFAAIFGTISPSGKEVGPFLAIEQAVLPQTTSDQHRTAVFSTYNLVGSFAGAIGALAVGLPPRFAPT
;
A
#
# COMPACT_ATOMS: atom_id res chain seq x y z
N MET A 1 8.24 28.17 -0.38
CA MET A 1 7.03 27.91 -1.19
C MET A 1 5.97 27.35 -0.23
N ARG A 2 4.96 28.14 0.19
CA ARG A 2 3.89 27.63 1.07
C ARG A 2 2.91 26.85 0.21
N MET A 3 2.84 25.53 0.38
CA MET A 3 1.83 24.71 -0.26
C MET A 3 0.45 25.08 0.28
N GLN A 4 -0.45 25.48 -0.61
CA GLN A 4 -1.87 25.63 -0.30
C GLN A 4 -2.56 24.30 -0.59
N LEU A 5 -2.81 23.53 0.46
CA LEU A 5 -3.56 22.28 0.42
C LEU A 5 -4.85 22.44 1.23
N THR A 6 -5.95 21.90 0.71
CA THR A 6 -7.16 21.70 1.50
C THR A 6 -6.92 20.64 2.58
N ARG A 7 -7.87 20.50 3.51
CA ARG A 7 -7.83 19.43 4.52
C ARG A 7 -7.71 18.03 3.88
N ASP A 8 -8.40 17.81 2.77
CA ASP A 8 -8.35 16.55 2.05
C ASP A 8 -6.97 16.29 1.44
N GLY A 9 -6.30 17.33 0.92
CA GLY A 9 -4.93 17.22 0.42
C GLY A 9 -3.93 16.79 1.52
N TRP A 10 -4.08 17.31 2.73
CA TRP A 10 -3.27 16.87 3.88
C TRP A 10 -3.59 15.43 4.31
N LEU A 11 -4.87 15.05 4.30
CA LEU A 11 -5.27 13.66 4.59
C LEU A 11 -4.67 12.69 3.58
N LEU A 12 -4.69 13.03 2.28
CA LEU A 12 -4.07 12.21 1.23
C LEU A 12 -2.56 12.04 1.43
N LEU A 13 -1.84 13.11 1.80
CA LEU A 13 -0.42 13.00 2.11
C LEU A 13 -0.15 12.11 3.33
N ALA A 14 -0.96 12.24 4.37
CA ALA A 14 -0.82 11.42 5.57
C ALA A 14 -1.11 9.94 5.30
N THR A 15 -2.21 9.62 4.60
CA THR A 15 -2.56 8.24 4.25
C THR A 15 -1.53 7.63 3.30
N CYS A 16 -1.04 8.42 2.33
CA CYS A 16 0.07 8.02 1.45
C CYS A 16 1.32 7.67 2.26
N GLY A 17 1.74 8.53 3.19
CA GLY A 17 2.91 8.28 4.03
C GLY A 17 2.78 7.01 4.88
N VAL A 18 1.66 6.83 5.58
CA VAL A 18 1.41 5.64 6.40
C VAL A 18 1.41 4.37 5.55
N ARG A 19 0.72 4.38 4.42
CA ARG A 19 0.62 3.24 3.50
C ARG A 19 1.98 2.91 2.88
N SER A 20 2.73 3.92 2.42
CA SER A 20 4.07 3.72 1.87
C SER A 20 5.05 3.18 2.89
N PHE A 21 5.01 3.65 4.14
CA PHE A 21 5.78 3.05 5.24
C PHE A 21 5.46 1.56 5.40
N ALA A 22 4.18 1.20 5.44
CA ALA A 22 3.76 -0.19 5.56
C ALA A 22 4.25 -1.05 4.38
N TYR A 23 4.15 -0.55 3.14
CA TYR A 23 4.69 -1.26 1.98
C TYR A 23 6.21 -1.44 2.03
N GLY A 24 6.96 -0.40 2.39
CA GLY A 24 8.40 -0.50 2.55
C GLY A 24 8.82 -1.48 3.65
N PHE A 25 8.10 -1.52 4.77
CA PHE A 25 8.33 -2.49 5.84
C PHE A 25 8.06 -3.91 5.33
N LEU A 26 6.88 -4.15 4.74
CA LEU A 26 6.48 -5.46 4.24
C LEU A 26 7.37 -5.99 3.12
N SER A 27 7.94 -5.13 2.27
CA SER A 27 8.81 -5.60 1.17
C SER A 27 10.07 -6.32 1.63
N VAL A 28 10.50 -6.06 2.87
CA VAL A 28 11.67 -6.72 3.45
C VAL A 28 11.22 -7.88 4.34
N ILE A 29 10.25 -7.67 5.24
CA ILE A 29 9.93 -8.67 6.27
C ILE A 29 8.93 -9.74 5.82
N LEU A 30 8.05 -9.47 4.84
CA LEU A 30 6.91 -10.34 4.57
C LEU A 30 7.33 -11.76 4.17
N GLY A 31 8.37 -11.89 3.35
CA GLY A 31 8.91 -13.19 2.94
C GLY A 31 9.47 -13.97 4.13
N LEU A 32 10.27 -13.30 4.97
CA LEU A 32 10.83 -13.88 6.20
C LEU A 32 9.74 -14.27 7.20
N TYR A 33 8.69 -13.46 7.31
CA TYR A 33 7.55 -13.74 8.16
C TYR A 33 6.82 -15.01 7.73
N LEU A 34 6.51 -15.14 6.44
CA LEU A 34 5.80 -16.33 5.93
C LEU A 34 6.68 -17.59 6.01
N ASP A 35 7.97 -17.48 5.77
CA ASP A 35 8.93 -18.57 5.95
C ASP A 35 9.01 -19.01 7.43
N ALA A 36 9.07 -18.06 8.36
CA ALA A 36 9.04 -18.32 9.80
C ALA A 36 7.72 -18.94 10.29
N GLN A 37 6.60 -18.70 9.59
CA GLN A 37 5.32 -19.40 9.81
C GLN A 37 5.29 -20.82 9.22
N GLY A 38 6.38 -21.26 8.58
CA GLY A 38 6.52 -22.60 8.02
C GLY A 38 5.94 -22.76 6.61
N LEU A 39 5.63 -21.66 5.90
CA LEU A 39 5.15 -21.77 4.52
C LEU A 39 6.31 -22.16 3.59
N SER A 40 6.01 -23.05 2.65
CA SER A 40 6.99 -23.42 1.63
C SER A 40 7.33 -22.24 0.71
N VAL A 41 8.57 -22.22 0.19
CA VAL A 41 9.02 -21.23 -0.81
C VAL A 41 8.06 -21.12 -2.00
N LYS A 42 7.47 -22.24 -2.44
CA LYS A 42 6.48 -22.26 -3.53
C LYS A 42 5.20 -21.51 -3.14
N SER A 43 4.70 -21.71 -1.93
CA SER A 43 3.50 -21.04 -1.40
C SER A 43 3.72 -19.54 -1.26
N ILE A 44 4.89 -19.12 -0.75
CA ILE A 44 5.26 -17.71 -0.61
C ILE A 44 5.33 -17.05 -2.00
N GLY A 45 6.00 -17.69 -2.95
CA GLY A 45 6.06 -17.23 -4.34
C GLY A 45 4.67 -17.05 -4.94
N TRP A 46 3.77 -18.01 -4.71
CA TRP A 46 2.39 -17.91 -5.18
C TRP A 46 1.62 -16.74 -4.57
N ILE A 47 1.70 -16.55 -3.25
CA ILE A 47 1.06 -15.42 -2.56
C ILE A 47 1.57 -14.10 -3.16
N PHE A 48 2.88 -13.98 -3.39
CA PHE A 48 3.48 -12.75 -3.93
C PHE A 48 3.04 -12.49 -5.37
N THR A 49 3.08 -13.51 -6.23
CA THR A 49 2.59 -13.39 -7.62
C THR A 49 1.12 -13.01 -7.65
N ALA A 50 0.29 -13.67 -6.85
CA ALA A 50 -1.13 -13.40 -6.77
C ALA A 50 -1.41 -11.98 -6.24
N ALA A 51 -0.66 -11.51 -5.25
CA ALA A 51 -0.78 -10.15 -4.74
C ALA A 51 -0.49 -9.10 -5.83
N LEU A 52 0.59 -9.29 -6.60
CA LEU A 52 0.96 -8.37 -7.67
C LEU A 52 -0.02 -8.40 -8.85
N ALA A 53 -0.40 -9.60 -9.31
CA ALA A 53 -1.36 -9.77 -10.40
C ALA A 53 -2.76 -9.28 -10.00
N GLY A 54 -3.19 -9.63 -8.78
CA GLY A 54 -4.44 -9.20 -8.18
C GLY A 54 -4.51 -7.69 -8.00
N GLY A 55 -3.44 -7.07 -7.50
CA GLY A 55 -3.34 -5.62 -7.39
C GLY A 55 -3.47 -4.92 -8.75
N ALA A 56 -2.82 -5.44 -9.79
CA ALA A 56 -2.95 -4.90 -11.15
C ALA A 56 -4.39 -5.00 -11.68
N VAL A 57 -5.03 -6.17 -11.51
CA VAL A 57 -6.43 -6.39 -11.91
C VAL A 57 -7.37 -5.46 -11.12
N MET A 58 -7.21 -5.39 -9.80
CA MET A 58 -7.98 -4.52 -8.92
C MET A 58 -7.82 -3.05 -9.30
N THR A 59 -6.61 -2.62 -9.66
CA THR A 59 -6.35 -1.27 -10.16
C THR A 59 -7.17 -0.99 -11.41
N ILE A 60 -7.14 -1.87 -12.41
CA ILE A 60 -7.92 -1.72 -13.65
C ILE A 60 -9.42 -1.64 -13.34
N VAL A 61 -9.94 -2.58 -12.56
CA VAL A 61 -11.38 -2.67 -12.27
C VAL A 61 -11.84 -1.45 -11.47
N ILE A 62 -11.14 -1.11 -10.39
CA ILE A 62 -11.54 -0.03 -9.49
C ILE A 62 -11.39 1.32 -10.17
N THR A 63 -10.32 1.56 -10.94
CA THR A 63 -10.17 2.83 -11.66
C THR A 63 -11.25 3.04 -12.71
N ALA A 64 -11.70 1.98 -13.40
CA ALA A 64 -12.79 2.05 -14.37
C ALA A 64 -14.14 2.42 -13.75
N VAL A 65 -14.40 2.02 -12.49
CA VAL A 65 -15.65 2.35 -11.78
C VAL A 65 -15.49 3.53 -10.80
N ALA A 66 -14.30 4.15 -10.74
CA ALA A 66 -13.99 5.14 -9.72
C ALA A 66 -14.84 6.41 -9.80
N ASP A 67 -15.20 6.81 -11.02
CA ASP A 67 -15.97 8.02 -11.26
C ASP A 67 -17.48 7.83 -10.94
N SER A 68 -18.00 6.60 -10.93
CA SER A 68 -19.41 6.31 -10.59
C SER A 68 -19.65 6.03 -9.10
N TYR A 69 -18.68 5.42 -8.39
CA TYR A 69 -18.81 5.08 -6.97
C TYR A 69 -18.26 6.15 -6.01
N GLY A 70 -17.56 7.15 -6.55
CA GLY A 70 -16.96 8.23 -5.76
C GLY A 70 -15.60 7.83 -5.17
N ARG A 71 -14.60 8.67 -5.47
CA ARG A 71 -13.19 8.42 -5.13
C ARG A 71 -12.94 8.29 -3.62
N ARG A 72 -13.62 9.10 -2.80
CA ARG A 72 -13.49 9.04 -1.33
C ARG A 72 -13.95 7.70 -0.75
N SER A 73 -15.09 7.18 -1.21
CA SER A 73 -15.63 5.91 -0.75
C SER A 73 -14.69 4.76 -1.07
N LEU A 74 -14.10 4.76 -2.26
CA LEU A 74 -13.14 3.73 -2.68
C LEU A 74 -11.85 3.74 -1.85
N LEU A 75 -11.33 4.93 -1.50
CA LEU A 75 -10.17 5.02 -0.61
C LEU A 75 -10.47 4.45 0.79
N ILE A 76 -11.67 4.69 1.32
CA ILE A 76 -12.09 4.16 2.63
C ILE A 76 -12.26 2.64 2.56
N ILE A 77 -12.96 2.13 1.54
CA ILE A 77 -13.16 0.67 1.35
C ILE A 77 -11.81 -0.02 1.20
N GLY A 78 -10.90 0.53 0.38
CA GLY A 78 -9.55 0.00 0.23
C GLY A 78 -8.80 -0.02 1.56
N ALA A 79 -8.87 1.06 2.35
CA ALA A 79 -8.17 1.13 3.63
C ALA A 79 -8.71 0.09 4.63
N VAL A 80 -10.03 -0.15 4.64
CA VAL A 80 -10.65 -1.20 5.45
C VAL A 80 -10.18 -2.59 4.97
N LEU A 81 -10.18 -2.86 3.66
CA LEU A 81 -9.69 -4.12 3.11
C LEU A 81 -8.21 -4.36 3.45
N MET A 82 -7.38 -3.32 3.39
CA MET A 82 -5.97 -3.39 3.77
C MET A 82 -5.79 -3.72 5.26
N ALA A 83 -6.59 -3.11 6.14
CA ALA A 83 -6.58 -3.43 7.57
C ALA A 83 -7.02 -4.88 7.85
N VAL A 84 -8.11 -5.32 7.21
CA VAL A 84 -8.61 -6.70 7.32
C VAL A 84 -7.58 -7.70 6.84
N ALA A 85 -6.91 -7.43 5.72
CA ALA A 85 -5.83 -8.28 5.23
C ALA A 85 -4.67 -8.35 6.23
N GLY A 86 -4.26 -7.23 6.80
CA GLY A 86 -3.25 -7.22 7.87
C GLY A 86 -3.64 -8.10 9.07
N CYS A 87 -4.92 -8.05 9.49
CA CYS A 87 -5.43 -8.94 10.53
C CYS A 87 -5.38 -10.41 10.12
N ILE A 88 -5.78 -10.74 8.88
CA ILE A 88 -5.72 -12.11 8.36
C ILE A 88 -4.28 -12.63 8.35
N PHE A 89 -3.33 -11.84 7.88
CA PHE A 89 -1.90 -12.18 7.92
C PHE A 89 -1.41 -12.42 9.34
N ALA A 90 -1.93 -11.71 10.34
CA ALA A 90 -1.50 -11.87 11.73
C ALA A 90 -2.04 -13.13 12.43
N ILE A 91 -3.20 -13.66 12.00
CA ILE A 91 -3.91 -14.73 12.70
C ILE A 91 -4.00 -16.05 11.92
N SER A 92 -3.62 -16.06 10.65
CA SER A 92 -3.77 -17.22 9.75
C SER A 92 -2.45 -17.65 9.15
N ASN A 93 -2.25 -18.96 9.05
CA ASN A 93 -1.17 -19.60 8.30
C ASN A 93 -1.68 -20.34 7.06
N ASP A 94 -2.98 -20.23 6.74
CA ASP A 94 -3.58 -20.87 5.57
C ASP A 94 -3.17 -20.13 4.27
N PRO A 95 -2.43 -20.77 3.35
CA PRO A 95 -1.91 -20.08 2.16
C PRO A 95 -3.00 -19.55 1.22
N ILE A 96 -4.17 -20.19 1.18
CA ILE A 96 -5.28 -19.78 0.31
C ILE A 96 -5.91 -18.51 0.88
N LEU A 97 -6.16 -18.49 2.19
CA LEU A 97 -6.70 -17.30 2.86
C LEU A 97 -5.73 -16.12 2.79
N LEU A 98 -4.43 -16.36 2.98
CA LEU A 98 -3.38 -15.35 2.81
C LEU A 98 -3.30 -14.83 1.37
N THR A 99 -3.53 -15.69 0.38
CA THR A 99 -3.58 -15.28 -1.04
C THR A 99 -4.72 -14.30 -1.29
N PHE A 100 -5.93 -14.61 -0.81
CA PHE A 100 -7.07 -13.70 -0.95
C PHE A 100 -6.86 -12.39 -0.20
N ALA A 101 -6.31 -12.45 1.02
CA ALA A 101 -5.95 -11.26 1.78
C ALA A 101 -4.93 -10.40 1.02
N ALA A 102 -3.93 -11.01 0.38
CA ALA A 102 -2.92 -10.28 -0.37
C ALA A 102 -3.48 -9.59 -1.61
N ILE A 103 -4.39 -10.25 -2.34
CA ILE A 103 -5.08 -9.69 -3.52
C ILE A 103 -5.97 -8.50 -3.13
N PHE A 104 -6.88 -8.70 -2.19
CA PHE A 104 -7.92 -7.72 -1.88
C PHE A 104 -7.45 -6.61 -0.94
N GLY A 105 -6.51 -6.92 -0.06
CA GLY A 105 -5.91 -5.97 0.88
C GLY A 105 -4.73 -5.20 0.31
N THR A 106 -4.47 -5.29 -0.99
CA THR A 106 -3.40 -4.56 -1.70
C THR A 106 -2.03 -4.71 -1.02
N ILE A 107 -1.72 -5.91 -0.52
CA ILE A 107 -0.43 -6.19 0.10
C ILE A 107 0.64 -6.22 -1.00
N SER A 108 1.70 -5.43 -0.84
CA SER A 108 2.76 -5.36 -1.85
C SER A 108 4.08 -5.94 -1.33
N PRO A 109 4.52 -7.11 -1.83
CA PRO A 109 5.85 -7.64 -1.53
C PRO A 109 6.97 -6.83 -2.21
N SER A 110 6.64 -5.94 -3.16
CA SER A 110 7.60 -5.14 -3.94
C SER A 110 7.95 -3.79 -3.31
N GLY A 111 7.28 -3.41 -2.22
CA GLY A 111 7.50 -2.13 -1.52
C GLY A 111 6.91 -0.91 -2.21
N LYS A 112 6.30 -1.11 -3.37
CA LYS A 112 5.57 -0.07 -4.11
C LYS A 112 4.08 -0.34 -4.08
N GLU A 113 3.30 0.69 -4.28
CA GLU A 113 1.86 0.49 -4.42
C GLU A 113 1.53 -0.21 -5.76
N VAL A 114 0.76 -1.28 -5.69
CA VAL A 114 0.29 -2.09 -6.84
C VAL A 114 -1.24 -2.09 -6.94
N GLY A 115 -1.93 -1.61 -5.91
CA GLY A 115 -3.37 -1.42 -5.87
C GLY A 115 -3.88 -0.04 -6.36
N PRO A 116 -5.19 0.19 -6.27
CA PRO A 116 -5.87 1.34 -6.88
C PRO A 116 -5.61 2.67 -6.16
N PHE A 117 -5.00 2.66 -4.96
CA PHE A 117 -4.83 3.87 -4.15
C PHE A 117 -4.06 4.93 -4.91
N LEU A 118 -2.93 4.56 -5.52
CA LEU A 118 -2.10 5.53 -6.24
C LEU A 118 -2.88 6.23 -7.35
N ALA A 119 -3.61 5.46 -8.18
CA ALA A 119 -4.36 6.02 -9.28
C ALA A 119 -5.49 6.95 -8.81
N ILE A 120 -6.23 6.55 -7.77
CA ILE A 120 -7.32 7.36 -7.21
C ILE A 120 -6.76 8.63 -6.58
N GLU A 121 -5.73 8.52 -5.73
CA GLU A 121 -5.16 9.64 -5.02
C GLU A 121 -4.55 10.67 -5.99
N GLN A 122 -3.82 10.22 -7.02
CA GLN A 122 -3.27 11.10 -8.05
C GLN A 122 -4.35 11.81 -8.88
N ALA A 123 -5.52 11.19 -9.06
CA ALA A 123 -6.64 11.81 -9.74
C ALA A 123 -7.36 12.87 -8.87
N VAL A 124 -7.38 12.71 -7.54
CA VAL A 124 -7.98 13.68 -6.60
C VAL A 124 -7.02 14.82 -6.28
N LEU A 125 -5.71 14.56 -6.26
CA LEU A 125 -4.69 15.50 -5.77
C LEU A 125 -4.77 16.91 -6.41
N PRO A 126 -4.96 17.08 -7.75
CA PRO A 126 -5.12 18.40 -8.37
C PRO A 126 -6.31 19.21 -7.86
N GLN A 127 -7.35 18.53 -7.36
CA GLN A 127 -8.57 19.16 -6.84
C GLN A 127 -8.38 19.71 -5.41
N THR A 128 -7.25 19.40 -4.76
CA THR A 128 -6.94 19.80 -3.38
C THR A 128 -6.02 21.03 -3.30
N THR A 129 -5.64 21.60 -4.44
CA THR A 129 -4.70 22.72 -4.53
C THR A 129 -5.02 23.63 -5.72
N SER A 130 -4.37 24.79 -5.81
CA SER A 130 -4.49 25.68 -6.96
C SER A 130 -3.60 25.24 -8.13
N ASP A 131 -3.95 25.64 -9.35
CA ASP A 131 -3.26 25.25 -10.58
C ASP A 131 -1.75 25.53 -10.54
N GLN A 132 -1.37 26.66 -9.93
CA GLN A 132 0.01 27.12 -9.77
C GLN A 132 0.86 26.19 -8.87
N HIS A 133 0.22 25.39 -8.02
CA HIS A 133 0.89 24.54 -7.03
C HIS A 133 0.79 23.04 -7.33
N ARG A 134 0.06 22.63 -8.37
CA ARG A 134 -0.16 21.21 -8.72
C ARG A 134 1.14 20.41 -8.83
N THR A 135 2.11 20.87 -9.61
CA THR A 135 3.40 20.18 -9.78
C THR A 135 4.13 20.00 -8.46
N ALA A 136 4.16 21.05 -7.63
CA ALA A 136 4.81 20.97 -6.33
C ALA A 136 4.13 19.93 -5.44
N VAL A 137 2.79 19.91 -5.40
CA VAL A 137 2.00 18.95 -4.62
C VAL A 137 2.24 17.51 -5.09
N PHE A 138 2.29 17.25 -6.40
CA PHE A 138 2.67 15.94 -6.94
C PHE A 138 4.10 15.53 -6.51
N SER A 139 5.06 16.45 -6.56
CA SER A 139 6.42 16.20 -6.09
C SER A 139 6.47 15.88 -4.60
N THR A 140 5.75 16.62 -3.76
CA THR A 140 5.68 16.35 -2.31
C THR A 140 5.00 15.01 -2.02
N TYR A 141 3.92 14.68 -2.72
CA TYR A 141 3.28 13.38 -2.59
C TYR A 141 4.27 12.23 -2.88
N ASN A 142 5.02 12.33 -3.98
CA ASN A 142 6.02 11.32 -4.35
C ASN A 142 7.20 11.28 -3.36
N LEU A 143 7.65 12.44 -2.88
CA LEU A 143 8.70 12.55 -1.86
C LEU A 143 8.27 11.88 -0.55
N VAL A 144 7.07 12.20 -0.06
CA VAL A 144 6.51 11.61 1.16
C VAL A 144 6.40 10.09 1.00
N GLY A 145 5.83 9.61 -0.10
CA GLY A 145 5.70 8.17 -0.34
C GLY A 145 7.06 7.46 -0.41
N SER A 146 8.03 8.02 -1.14
CA SER A 146 9.37 7.41 -1.26
C SER A 146 10.14 7.43 0.06
N PHE A 147 10.09 8.55 0.78
CA PHE A 147 10.78 8.72 2.06
C PHE A 147 10.18 7.82 3.14
N ALA A 148 8.84 7.79 3.25
CA ALA A 148 8.16 6.92 4.20
C ALA A 148 8.42 5.44 3.89
N GLY A 149 8.41 5.04 2.61
CA GLY A 149 8.76 3.68 2.21
C GLY A 149 10.19 3.30 2.57
N ALA A 150 11.16 4.18 2.34
CA ALA A 150 12.55 3.95 2.74
C ALA A 150 12.69 3.80 4.27
N ILE A 151 12.01 4.64 5.04
CA ILE A 151 11.98 4.52 6.52
C ILE A 151 11.34 3.19 6.93
N GLY A 152 10.25 2.77 6.28
CA GLY A 152 9.59 1.49 6.53
C GLY A 152 10.53 0.30 6.32
N ALA A 153 11.25 0.28 5.19
CA ALA A 153 12.23 -0.76 4.91
C ALA A 153 13.38 -0.77 5.94
N LEU A 154 13.90 0.41 6.32
CA LEU A 154 14.94 0.54 7.33
C LEU A 154 14.48 0.07 8.72
N ALA A 155 13.20 0.28 9.05
CA ALA A 155 12.64 -0.11 10.35
C ALA A 155 12.65 -1.63 10.58
N VAL A 156 12.80 -2.46 9.54
CA VAL A 156 12.96 -3.92 9.69
C VAL A 156 14.28 -4.31 10.38
N GLY A 157 15.27 -3.41 10.43
CA GLY A 157 16.50 -3.62 11.20
C GLY A 157 16.35 -3.39 12.72
N LEU A 158 15.23 -2.81 13.18
CA LEU A 158 15.00 -2.53 14.60
C LEU A 158 14.48 -3.73 15.41
N PRO A 159 13.63 -4.64 14.87
CA PRO A 159 13.24 -5.86 15.56
C PRO A 159 14.43 -6.80 15.82
N PRO A 160 14.77 -7.11 17.09
CA PRO A 160 15.90 -7.98 17.43
C PRO A 160 15.67 -9.47 17.13
N ARG A 161 14.55 -9.84 16.48
CA ARG A 161 14.09 -11.23 16.31
C ARG A 161 14.21 -11.80 14.89
N PHE A 162 14.65 -11.00 13.91
CA PHE A 162 14.76 -11.44 12.51
C PHE A 162 16.18 -11.32 11.93
N ALA A 163 17.19 -11.12 12.78
CA ALA A 163 18.58 -11.27 12.35
C ALA A 163 18.84 -12.77 12.10
N PRO A 164 19.25 -13.19 10.88
CA PRO A 164 19.73 -14.54 10.68
C PRO A 164 21.03 -14.69 11.48
N THR A 165 20.99 -15.54 12.51
CA THR A 165 22.19 -16.05 13.19
C THR A 165 22.87 -17.10 12.33
#